data_AF-A0A6G7PUQ8-F1
#
_entry.id   AF-A0A6G7PUQ8-F1
#
_cell.length_a   1.000
_cell.length_b   1.000
_cell.length_c   1.000
_cell.angle_alpha   90.00
_cell.angle_beta   90.00
_cell.angle_gamma   90.00
#
_symmetry.space_group_name_H-M   'P 1'
#
loop_
_entity.id
_entity.type
_entity.pdbx_description
1 polymer ?
#
loop_
_entity_poly.entity_id
_entity_poly.type
_entity_poly.pdbx_seq_one_letter_code
_entity_poly.pdbx_strand_id
1 'polypeptide(L)'
;MKFVAVFPSIHYVLKAEKLLKAKGIPTELVPIPREISSDCGMALAFPEDPSRLESLFKESGLQSPLYFLREGEAWRPLFRNSKQE
;
A
#
# COMPACT_ATOMS: atom_id res chain seq x y z
N MET A 1 4.45 1.21 -14.59
CA MET A 1 4.91 0.65 -13.30
C MET A 1 3.68 0.55 -12.40
N LYS A 2 3.46 -0.57 -11.71
CA LYS A 2 2.29 -0.75 -10.85
C LYS A 2 2.78 -0.93 -9.41
N PHE A 3 2.30 -0.07 -8.52
CA PHE A 3 2.59 -0.14 -7.10
C PHE A 3 1.39 -0.67 -6.35
N VAL A 4 1.66 -1.41 -5.28
CA VAL A 4 0.62 -1.99 -4.42
C VAL A 4 1.00 -1.75 -2.97
N ALA A 5 0.10 -1.12 -2.22
CA ALA A 5 0.20 -0.96 -0.77
C ALA A 5 -0.58 -2.07 -0.09
N VAL A 6 0.10 -2.92 0.66
CA VAL A 6 -0.47 -4.03 1.41
C VAL A 6 -0.75 -3.60 2.83
N PHE A 7 -1.95 -3.94 3.31
CA PHE A 7 -2.39 -3.64 4.66
C PHE A 7 -2.73 -4.93 5.42
N PRO A 8 -2.40 -5.00 6.73
CA PRO A 8 -2.70 -6.17 7.55
C PRO A 8 -4.18 -6.29 7.90
N SER A 9 -5.00 -5.27 7.65
CA SER A 9 -6.45 -5.34 7.90
C SER A 9 -7.26 -4.41 7.01
N ILE A 10 -8.49 -4.81 6.72
CA ILE A 10 -9.44 -4.04 5.89
C ILE A 10 -9.72 -2.63 6.42
N HIS A 11 -9.79 -2.46 7.75
CA HIS A 11 -10.01 -1.16 8.39
C HIS A 11 -8.93 -0.14 8.03
N TYR A 12 -7.68 -0.59 7.90
CA TYR A 12 -6.58 0.27 7.48
C TYR A 12 -6.68 0.62 6.00
N VAL A 13 -7.00 -0.36 5.15
CA VAL A 13 -7.21 -0.17 3.71
C VAL A 13 -8.29 0.89 3.44
N LEU A 14 -9.41 0.85 4.17
CA LEU A 14 -10.53 1.77 3.94
C LEU A 14 -10.16 3.20 4.36
N LYS A 15 -9.43 3.36 5.48
CA LYS A 15 -8.94 4.66 5.93
C LYS A 15 -7.93 5.24 4.94
N ALA A 16 -6.99 4.41 4.49
CA ALA A 16 -6.01 4.74 3.48
C ALA A 16 -6.69 5.19 2.17
N GLU A 17 -7.57 4.36 1.62
CA GLU A 17 -8.29 4.65 0.38
C GLU A 17 -9.04 5.97 0.47
N LYS A 18 -9.74 6.22 1.58
CA LYS A 18 -10.48 7.46 1.79
C LYS A 18 -9.55 8.68 1.84
N LEU A 19 -8.40 8.57 2.51
CA LEU A 19 -7.39 9.63 2.57
C LEU A 19 -6.83 9.94 1.17
N LEU A 20 -6.51 8.90 0.41
CA LEU A 20 -5.93 9.03 -0.93
C LEU A 20 -6.94 9.60 -1.93
N LYS A 21 -8.18 9.11 -1.90
CA LYS A 21 -9.30 9.69 -2.67
C LYS A 21 -9.54 11.16 -2.31
N ALA A 22 -9.47 11.52 -1.03
CA ALA A 22 -9.62 12.92 -0.60
C ALA A 22 -8.48 13.82 -1.11
N LYS A 23 -7.31 13.25 -1.40
CA LYS A 23 -6.16 13.96 -2.01
C LYS A 23 -6.18 13.92 -3.54
N GLY A 24 -7.18 13.28 -4.15
CA GLY A 24 -7.30 13.13 -5.60
C GLY A 24 -6.38 12.06 -6.20
N ILE A 25 -5.83 11.16 -5.39
CA ILE A 25 -4.94 10.10 -5.85
C ILE A 25 -5.78 8.89 -6.30
N PRO A 26 -5.64 8.42 -7.56
CA PRO A 26 -6.37 7.27 -8.06
C PRO A 26 -5.81 5.98 -7.45
N THR A 27 -6.56 5.39 -6.53
CA THR A 27 -6.25 4.09 -5.91
C THR A 27 -7.39 3.10 -6.08
N GLU A 28 -7.04 1.86 -6.37
CA GLU A 28 -7.96 0.75 -6.58
C GLU A 28 -7.78 -0.30 -5.49
N LEU A 29 -8.87 -0.65 -4.82
CA LEU A 29 -8.87 -1.70 -3.81
C LEU A 29 -8.87 -3.07 -4.50
N VAL A 30 -7.82 -3.85 -4.25
CA VAL A 30 -7.63 -5.19 -4.81
C VAL A 30 -7.31 -6.19 -3.69
N PRO A 31 -7.72 -7.47 -3.83
CA PRO A 31 -7.23 -8.51 -2.94
C PRO A 31 -5.72 -8.65 -3.09
N ILE A 32 -5.03 -9.02 -2.00
CA ILE A 32 -3.58 -9.21 -2.08
C ILE A 32 -3.25 -10.32 -3.09
N PRO A 33 -2.30 -10.08 -4.03
CA PRO A 33 -1.82 -11.13 -4.90
C PRO A 33 -1.26 -12.30 -4.09
N ARG A 34 -1.63 -13.53 -4.46
CA ARG A 34 -1.15 -14.77 -3.82
C ARG A 34 0.37 -14.88 -3.76
N GLU A 35 1.07 -14.20 -4.67
CA GLU A 35 2.53 -14.14 -4.74
C GLU A 35 3.16 -13.32 -3.59
N ILE A 36 2.43 -12.33 -3.05
CA ILE A 36 2.90 -11.50 -1.94
C ILE A 36 2.55 -12.14 -0.60
N SER A 37 1.29 -12.57 -0.42
CA SER A 37 0.86 -13.29 0.77
C SER A 37 -0.33 -14.18 0.47
N SER A 38 -0.38 -15.33 1.13
CA SER A 38 -1.56 -16.21 1.12
C SER A 38 -2.58 -15.87 2.21
N ASP A 39 -2.21 -15.01 3.16
CA ASP A 39 -3.09 -14.57 4.24
C ASP A 39 -4.02 -13.44 3.79
N CYS A 40 -5.20 -13.33 4.39
CA CYS A 40 -6.38 -12.60 3.92
C CYS A 40 -6.26 -11.06 4.04
N GLY A 41 -5.14 -10.50 3.57
CA GLY A 41 -4.87 -9.06 3.51
C GLY A 41 -5.55 -8.39 2.31
N MET A 42 -5.78 -7.09 2.44
CA MET A 42 -6.21 -6.25 1.32
C MET A 42 -5.08 -5.33 0.88
N ALA A 43 -5.10 -4.97 -0.40
CA ALA A 43 -4.09 -4.11 -0.97
C ALA A 43 -4.70 -2.99 -1.82
N LEU A 44 -4.06 -1.83 -1.83
CA LEU A 44 -4.42 -0.73 -2.72
C LEU A 44 -3.41 -0.68 -3.86
N ALA A 45 -3.89 -0.89 -5.07
CA ALA A 45 -3.12 -0.69 -6.28
C ALA A 45 -3.19 0.77 -6.71
N PHE A 46 -2.06 1.36 -7.09
CA PHE A 46 -2.01 2.73 -7.57
C PHE A 46 -0.88 2.89 -8.61
N PRO A 47 -1.04 3.83 -9.57
CA PRO A 47 -0.06 4.04 -10.64
C PRO A 47 1.07 5.01 -10.25
N GLU A 48 0.89 5.77 -9.17
CA GLU A 48 1.81 6.81 -8.72
C GLU A 48 2.89 6.29 -7.76
N ASP A 49 3.88 7.14 -7.50
CA ASP A 49 5.00 6.81 -6.63
C ASP A 49 4.60 6.81 -5.14
N PRO A 50 4.98 5.79 -4.35
CA PRO A 50 4.59 5.69 -2.94
C PRO A 50 5.16 6.81 -2.06
N SER A 51 6.19 7.54 -2.46
CA SER A 51 6.74 8.66 -1.67
C SER A 51 5.70 9.74 -1.33
N ARG A 52 4.78 10.00 -2.26
CA ARG A 52 3.66 10.94 -2.04
C ARG A 52 2.71 10.39 -0.97
N LEU A 53 2.40 9.11 -1.05
CA LEU A 53 1.52 8.42 -0.12
C LEU A 53 2.13 8.40 1.28
N GLU A 54 3.40 8.04 1.41
CA GLU A 54 4.11 8.01 2.69
C GLU A 54 4.01 9.33 3.45
N SER A 55 4.19 10.45 2.75
CA SER A 55 4.05 11.78 3.35
C SER A 55 2.64 11.98 3.92
N LEU A 56 1.61 11.61 3.15
CA LEU A 56 0.22 11.71 3.57
C LEU A 56 -0.12 10.81 4.77
N PHE A 57 0.37 9.57 4.78
CA PHE A 57 0.17 8.65 5.91
C PHE A 57 0.81 9.20 7.19
N LYS A 58 2.04 9.72 7.07
CA LYS A 58 2.78 10.33 8.18
C LYS A 58 2.08 11.58 8.71
N GLU A 59 1.64 12.47 7.84
CA GLU A 59 0.87 13.68 8.21
C GLU A 59 -0.46 13.32 8.88
N SER A 60 -1.13 12.27 8.40
CA SER A 60 -2.40 11.81 8.95
C SER A 60 -2.27 11.00 10.25
N GLY A 61 -1.04 10.70 10.71
CA GLY A 61 -0.80 9.84 11.87
C GLY A 61 -1.21 8.39 11.68
N LEU A 62 -1.32 7.92 10.44
CA LEU A 62 -1.65 6.54 10.09
C LEU A 62 -0.38 5.72 9.93
N GLN A 63 -0.45 4.41 10.25
CA GLN A 63 0.66 3.50 9.97
C GLN A 63 0.86 3.33 8.47
N SER A 64 2.10 3.49 8.02
CA SER A 64 2.48 3.27 6.62
C SER A 64 2.28 1.79 6.26
N PRO A 65 1.59 1.49 5.14
CA PRO A 65 1.50 0.14 4.62
C PRO A 65 2.83 -0.34 4.05
N LEU A 66 2.89 -1.65 3.75
CA LEU A 66 4.00 -2.22 3.00
C LEU A 66 3.78 -1.96 1.51
N TYR A 67 4.69 -1.22 0.87
CA TYR A 67 4.63 -0.96 -0.55
C TYR A 67 5.43 -1.99 -1.34
N PHE A 68 4.82 -2.49 -2.42
CA PHE A 68 5.42 -3.43 -3.35
C PHE A 68 5.44 -2.83 -4.75
N LEU A 69 6.58 -2.99 -5.43
CA LEU A 69 6.75 -2.71 -6.85
C LEU A 69 6.56 -4.01 -7.63
N ARG A 70 5.76 -3.95 -8.69
CA ARG A 70 5.69 -5.02 -9.68
C ARG A 70 6.84 -4.88 -10.69
N GLU A 71 7.79 -5.80 -10.65
CA GLU A 71 8.88 -5.97 -11.61
C GLU A 71 8.57 -7.17 -12.53
N GLY A 72 7.86 -6.92 -13.64
CA GLY A 72 7.43 -7.99 -14.55
C GLY A 72 6.40 -8.92 -13.90
N GLU A 73 6.82 -10.15 -13.61
CA GLU A 73 6.04 -11.16 -12.88
C GLU A 73 6.34 -11.19 -11.39
N ALA A 74 7.39 -10.53 -10.90
CA ALA A 74 7.75 -10.55 -9.48
C ALA A 74 7.25 -9.32 -8.73
N TRP A 75 6.99 -9.48 -7.42
CA TRP A 75 6.71 -8.39 -6.50
C TRP A 75 7.90 -8.16 -5.56
N ARG A 76 8.37 -6.91 -5.48
CA ARG A 76 9.47 -6.53 -4.59
C ARG A 76 9.02 -5.48 -3.57
N PRO A 77 9.30 -5.68 -2.26
CA PRO A 77 9.00 -4.67 -1.24
C PRO A 77 9.94 -3.47 -1.41
N LEU A 78 9.38 -2.26 -1.40
CA LEU A 78 10.13 -1.00 -1.55
C LEU A 78 10.66 -0.48 -0.22
N PHE A 79 9.89 -0.63 0.86
CA PHE A 79 10.27 -0.16 2.19
C PHE A 79 10.47 -1.36 3.09
N ARG A 80 11.74 -1.75 3.27
CA ARG A 80 12.13 -2.65 4.36
C ARG A 80 11.92 -1.85 5.63
N ASN A 81 10.81 -2.11 6.35
CA ASN A 81 10.58 -1.47 7.64
C ASN A 81 11.64 -1.98 8.63
N SER A 82 12.80 -1.34 8.66
CA SER A 82 13.78 -1.46 9.74
C SER A 82 13.20 -0.81 10.98
N LYS A 83 12.21 -1.46 11.59
CA LYS A 83 11.83 -1.38 13.01
C LYS A 83 11.02 -2.62 13.36
N GLN A 84 11.74 -3.72 13.56
CA GLN A 84 11.41 -4.61 14.66
C GLN A 84 12.44 -4.29 15.76
N GLU A 85 11.95 -4.13 16.98
CA GLU A 85 12.66 -3.78 18.24
C GLU A 85 12.76 -2.29 18.58
#